data_AF-A0A350Y1T0-F1
#
_entry.id   AF-A0A350Y1T0-F1
#
_cell.length_a   1.000
_cell.length_b   1.000
_cell.length_c   1.000
_cell.angle_alpha   90.00
_cell.angle_beta   90.00
_cell.angle_gamma   90.00
#
_symmetry.space_group_name_H-M   'P 1'
#
loop_
_entity.id
_entity.type
_entity.pdbx_description
1 polymer ?
#
loop_
_entity_poly.entity_id
_entity_poly.type
_entity_poly.pdbx_seq_one_letter_code
_entity_poly.pdbx_strand_id
1 'polypeptide(L)' 'MSSPLFNLLADLAKDSEKLQALASDPDSLLSQYELTDEQKELIKQGGEENFIRLLVEERARRFQGGEELVACI' A
#
# COMPACT_ATOMS: atom_id res chain seq x y z
N MET A 1 11.00 -10.41 1.15
CA MET A 1 9.86 -10.38 0.20
C MET A 1 9.27 -8.97 0.22
N SER A 2 8.78 -8.44 -0.92
CA SER A 2 8.18 -7.09 -0.98
C SER A 2 6.81 -7.07 -0.30
N SER A 3 6.47 -6.01 0.44
CA SER A 3 5.23 -5.99 1.23
C SER A 3 3.99 -5.84 0.34
N PRO A 4 2.84 -6.42 0.72
CA PRO A 4 1.61 -6.38 -0.09
C PRO A 4 1.19 -4.96 -0.48
N LEU A 5 1.36 -3.98 0.42
CA LEU A 5 1.10 -2.57 0.13
C LEU A 5 2.02 -2.04 -0.98
N PHE A 6 3.33 -2.31 -0.89
CA PHE A 6 4.28 -1.85 -1.90
C PHE A 6 4.06 -2.52 -3.26
N ASN A 7 3.61 -3.79 -3.26
CA ASN A 7 3.24 -4.47 -4.50
C ASN A 7 2.02 -3.80 -5.16
N LEU A 8 0.98 -3.48 -4.39
CA LEU A 8 -0.16 -2.72 -4.89
C LEU A 8 0.27 -1.36 -5.45
N LEU A 9 1.05 -0.58 -4.69
CA LEU A 9 1.48 0.75 -5.14
C LEU A 9 2.37 0.70 -6.38
N ALA A 10 3.25 -0.31 -6.48
CA ALA A 10 4.07 -0.53 -7.67
C ALA A 10 3.21 -0.89 -8.89
N ASP A 11 2.17 -1.70 -8.70
CA ASP A 11 1.25 -2.09 -9.75
C ASP A 11 0.39 -0.91 -10.21
N LEU A 12 -0.15 -0.11 -9.29
CA LEU A 12 -0.89 1.13 -9.61
C LEU A 12 -0.02 2.15 -10.36
N ALA A 13 1.27 2.24 -10.03
CA ALA A 13 2.18 3.16 -10.71
C ALA A 13 2.54 2.73 -12.14
N LYS A 14 2.45 1.42 -12.44
CA LYS A 14 2.86 0.85 -13.73
C LYS A 14 1.69 0.52 -14.65
N ASP A 15 0.51 0.29 -14.08
CA ASP A 15 -0.66 -0.21 -14.78
C ASP A 15 -1.86 0.73 -14.59
N SER A 16 -2.17 1.48 -15.65
CA SER A 16 -3.31 2.39 -15.66
C SER A 16 -4.66 1.68 -15.58
N GLU A 17 -4.77 0.41 -16.00
CA GLU A 17 -6.00 -0.37 -15.88
C GLU A 17 -6.27 -0.70 -14.41
N LYS A 18 -5.22 -0.97 -13.62
CA LYS A 18 -5.35 -1.17 -12.18
C LYS A 18 -5.77 0.11 -11.45
N LEU A 19 -5.29 1.29 -11.89
CA LEU A 19 -5.78 2.57 -11.38
C LEU A 19 -7.27 2.76 -11.68
N GLN A 20 -7.73 2.41 -12.87
CA GLN A 20 -9.16 2.47 -13.23
C GLN A 20 -10.00 1.45 -12.44
N ALA A 21 -9.47 0.25 -12.24
CA ALA A 21 -10.10 -0.78 -11.41
C ALA A 21 -10.24 -0.31 -9.97
N LEU A 22 -9.23 0.37 -9.41
CA LEU A 22 -9.31 0.95 -8.07
C LEU A 22 -10.44 1.98 -7.94
N ALA A 23 -10.69 2.77 -8.99
CA ALA A 23 -11.77 3.75 -8.99
C ALA A 23 -13.16 3.13 -9.21
N SER A 24 -13.25 2.02 -9.94
CA SER A 24 -14.52 1.42 -10.37
C SER A 24 -15.02 0.32 -9.43
N ASP A 25 -14.12 -0.56 -8.97
CA ASP A 25 -14.40 -1.67 -8.05
C ASP A 25 -13.16 -1.94 -7.17
N PRO A 26 -12.94 -1.09 -6.16
CA PRO A 26 -11.77 -1.21 -5.29
C PRO A 26 -11.76 -2.52 -4.51
N ASP A 27 -12.90 -3.04 -4.06
CA ASP A 27 -12.93 -4.25 -3.23
C ASP A 27 -12.46 -5.49 -4.01
N SER A 28 -12.86 -5.61 -5.28
CA SER A 28 -12.39 -6.67 -6.18
C SER A 28 -10.87 -6.58 -6.42
N LEU A 29 -10.35 -5.38 -6.71
CA LEU A 29 -8.91 -5.18 -6.90
C LEU A 29 -8.12 -5.48 -5.62
N LEU A 30 -8.57 -4.93 -4.48
CA LEU A 30 -7.87 -5.03 -3.20
C LEU A 30 -7.90 -6.45 -2.61
N SER A 31 -8.87 -7.29 -3.01
CA SER A 31 -8.90 -8.71 -2.65
C SER A 31 -7.73 -9.52 -3.22
N GLN A 32 -7.06 -9.00 -4.26
CA GLN A 32 -5.90 -9.64 -4.89
C GLN A 32 -4.60 -9.46 -4.08
N TYR A 33 -4.64 -8.63 -3.03
CA TYR A 33 -3.48 -8.32 -2.19
C TYR A 33 -3.76 -8.72 -0.74
N GLU A 34 -2.76 -9.25 -0.06
CA GLU A 34 -2.81 -9.60 1.37
C GLU A 34 -2.73 -8.36 2.27
N LEU A 35 -3.71 -7.47 2.13
CA LEU A 35 -3.85 -6.24 2.93
C LEU A 35 -4.79 -6.47 4.10
N THR A 36 -4.54 -5.77 5.22
CA THR A 36 -5.48 -5.74 6.34
C THR A 36 -6.73 -4.93 5.96
N ASP A 37 -7.84 -5.16 6.67
CA ASP A 37 -9.09 -4.42 6.42
C ASP A 37 -8.90 -2.91 6.62
N GLU A 38 -8.12 -2.50 7.63
CA GLU A 38 -7.76 -1.10 7.84
C GLU A 38 -6.98 -0.52 6.65
N GLN A 39 -6.03 -1.26 6.09
CA GLN A 39 -5.28 -0.79 4.92
C GLN A 39 -6.19 -0.62 3.71
N LYS A 40 -7.11 -1.56 3.49
CA LYS A 40 -8.10 -1.49 2.40
C LYS A 40 -9.02 -0.27 2.55
N GLU A 41 -9.52 0.00 3.75
CA GLU A 41 -10.35 1.18 4.03
C GLU A 41 -9.60 2.49 3.76
N LEU A 42 -8.35 2.61 4.22
CA LEU A 42 -7.54 3.80 3.99
C LEU A 42 -7.26 4.02 2.49
N ILE A 43 -7.01 2.95 1.73
CA ILE A 43 -6.82 3.03 0.28
C ILE A 43 -8.13 3.47 -0.42
N LYS A 44 -9.28 2.94 0.00
CA LYS A 44 -10.60 3.30 -0.55
C LYS A 44 -10.98 4.74 -0.29
N GLN A 45 -10.69 5.25 0.91
CA GLN A 45 -10.88 6.66 1.25
C GLN A 45 -9.97 7.56 0.41
N GLY A 46 -8.80 7.04 0.02
CA GLY A 46 -7.81 7.77 -0.77
C GLY A 46 -7.26 8.98 -0.03
N GLY A 47 -6.65 9.90 -0.78
CA GLY A 47 -6.08 11.13 -0.22
C GLY A 47 -4.65 10.97 0.30
N GLU A 48 -3.87 12.05 0.20
CA GLU A 48 -2.43 12.06 0.50
C GLU A 48 -2.15 11.62 1.95
N GLU A 49 -2.93 12.10 2.91
CA GLU A 49 -2.77 11.77 4.33
C GLU A 49 -2.87 10.25 4.60
N ASN A 50 -3.86 9.59 4.01
CA ASN A 50 -4.06 8.15 4.19
C ASN A 50 -2.92 7.34 3.56
N PHE A 51 -2.43 7.74 2.38
CA PHE A 51 -1.26 7.09 1.77
C PHE A 51 0.02 7.32 2.58
N ILE A 52 0.25 8.53 3.10
CA ILE A 52 1.38 8.82 4.00
C ILE A 52 1.31 7.92 5.23
N ARG A 53 0.14 7.84 5.88
CA ARG A 53 -0.07 6.98 7.07
C ARG A 53 0.29 5.52 6.77
N LEU A 54 -0.21 4.97 5.67
CA LEU A 54 0.08 3.59 5.24
C LEU A 54 1.59 3.35 5.03
N LEU A 55 2.27 4.29 4.36
CA LEU A 55 3.70 4.19 4.08
C LEU A 55 4.55 4.30 5.35
N VAL A 56 4.19 5.19 6.27
CA VAL A 56 4.86 5.34 7.57
C VAL A 56 4.70 4.09 8.42
N GLU A 57 3.49 3.54 8.52
CA GLU A 57 3.23 2.30 9.26
C GLU A 57 4.01 1.11 8.68
N GLU A 58 4.03 0.93 7.37
CA GLU A 58 4.82 -0.12 6.71
C GLU A 58 6.32 0.06 6.95
N ARG A 59 6.81 1.30 6.94
CA ARG A 59 8.22 1.60 7.23
C ARG A 59 8.55 1.32 8.70
N ALA A 60 7.67 1.68 9.63
CA ALA A 60 7.84 1.42 11.07
C ALA A 60 7.90 -0.08 11.39
N ARG A 61 7.04 -0.90 10.76
CA ARG A 61 7.07 -2.37 10.92
C ARG A 61 8.41 -2.96 10.52
N ARG A 62 9.00 -2.49 9.41
CA ARG A 62 10.32 -2.95 8.95
C ARG A 62 11.43 -2.61 9.95
N PHE A 63 11.35 -1.45 10.61
CA PHE A 63 12.33 -1.06 11.63
C PHE A 63 12.17 -1.80 12.96
N GLN A 64 10.94 -2.07 13.39
CA GLN A 64 10.68 -2.84 14.62
C GLN A 64 10.96 -4.34 14.45
N GLY A 65 10.95 -4.85 13.21
CA GLY A 65 11.24 -6.24 12.86
C GLY A 65 12.72 -6.63 12.78
N GLY A 66 13.66 -5.70 13.01
CA GLY A 66 15.09 -6.02 13.14
C GLY A 66 15.90 -6.11 11.84
N GLU A 67 15.48 -5.48 10.75
CA GLU A 67 16.37 -5.23 9.60
C GLU A 67 16.98 -3.83 9.71
N GLU A 68 18.32 -3.80 9.69
CA GLU A 68 19.17 -2.62 9.93
C GLU A 68 18.70 -1.36 9.21
N LEU A 69 18.78 -0.26 9.96
CA LEU A 69 18.71 1.11 9.50
C LEU A 69 19.78 1.39 8.43
N VAL A 70 19.47 1.09 7.16
CA VAL A 70 20.07 1.84 6.05
C VAL A 70 19.27 3.13 5.92
N ALA A 71 19.82 4.18 6.51
CA ALA A 71 19.45 5.57 6.27
C ALA A 71 19.70 5.90 4.80
N CYS A 72 18.73 6.53 4.13
CA CYS A 72 18.94 7.27 2.87
C CYS A 72 17.81 8.30 2.74
N ILE A 73 18.13 9.54 3.10
CA ILE A 73 17.69 10.73 2.37
C ILE A 73 18.83 11.07 1.42
#